data_AF-A0A7G8V8U5-F1
#
_entry.id   AF-A0A7G8V8U5-F1
#
_cell.length_a   1.000
_cell.length_b   1.000
_cell.length_c   1.000
_cell.angle_alpha   90.00
_cell.angle_beta   90.00
_cell.angle_gamma   90.00
#
_symmetry.space_group_name_H-M   'P 1'
#
loop_
_entity.id
_entity.type
_entity.pdbx_description
1 polymer ?
#
loop_
_entity_poly.entity_id
_entity_poly.type
_entity_poly.pdbx_seq_one_letter_code
_entity_poly.pdbx_strand_id
1 'polypeptide(L)'
;MGKCERIKNTVFPRSYSVLIHFLIYVLMTILPFGLDDKNKVVEILLTFMVPVLFITIERIAIIMQDPFENVPTDTPMTALSRTIERNLLEMIDKKPAETDPSADSYFVM
;
A
#
# COMPACT_ATOMS: atom_id res chain seq x y z
N MET A 1 23.66 5.17 -2.81
CA MET A 1 22.60 4.81 -3.78
C MET A 1 22.01 3.41 -3.57
N GLY A 2 22.72 2.42 -3.02
CA GLY A 2 22.18 1.05 -2.89
C GLY A 2 21.05 0.77 -1.88
N LYS A 3 20.65 1.72 -1.01
CA LYS A 3 19.59 1.46 -0.01
C LYS A 3 18.19 1.38 -0.62
N CYS A 4 17.82 2.34 -1.48
CA CYS A 4 16.53 2.31 -2.19
C CYS A 4 16.48 1.21 -3.24
N GLU A 5 17.61 0.98 -3.93
CA GLU A 5 17.76 -0.14 -4.87
C GLU A 5 17.59 -1.49 -4.17
N ARG A 6 18.12 -1.66 -2.95
CA ARG A 6 17.87 -2.86 -2.16
C ARG A 6 16.39 -3.00 -1.80
N ILE A 7 15.71 -1.92 -1.36
CA ILE A 7 14.28 -1.98 -1.03
C ILE A 7 13.44 -2.40 -2.25
N LYS A 8 13.74 -1.85 -3.44
CA LYS A 8 13.05 -2.21 -4.68
C LYS A 8 13.37 -3.64 -5.15
N ASN A 9 14.61 -4.09 -4.99
CA ASN A 9 15.05 -5.40 -5.49
C ASN A 9 14.87 -6.55 -4.48
N THR A 10 14.60 -6.26 -3.20
CA THR A 10 14.20 -7.29 -2.23
C THR A 10 12.75 -7.66 -2.47
N VAL A 11 12.54 -8.57 -3.42
CA VAL A 11 11.22 -9.15 -3.66
C VAL A 11 10.74 -9.86 -2.40
N PHE A 12 9.56 -9.47 -1.89
CA PHE A 12 8.92 -10.23 -0.83
C PHE A 12 8.64 -11.65 -1.35
N PRO A 13 8.98 -12.70 -0.60
CA PRO A 13 8.72 -14.07 -1.03
C PRO A 13 7.23 -14.25 -1.32
N ARG A 14 6.86 -14.55 -2.58
CA ARG A 14 5.46 -14.79 -2.95
C ARG A 14 4.80 -15.86 -2.09
N SER A 15 5.57 -16.83 -1.61
CA SER A 15 5.11 -17.87 -0.68
C SER A 15 4.54 -17.30 0.62
N TYR A 16 5.06 -16.18 1.11
CA TYR A 16 4.55 -15.51 2.30
C TYR A 16 3.16 -14.92 2.05
N SER A 17 2.99 -14.15 0.97
CA SER A 17 1.69 -13.58 0.62
C SER A 17 0.64 -14.67 0.34
N VAL A 18 1.03 -15.77 -0.32
CA VAL A 18 0.15 -16.92 -0.55
C VAL A 18 -0.25 -17.62 0.76
N LEU A 19 0.67 -17.76 1.72
CA LEU A 19 0.37 -18.34 3.03
C LEU A 19 -0.62 -17.47 3.82
N ILE A 20 -0.40 -16.16 3.86
CA ILE A 20 -1.30 -15.21 4.55
C ILE A 20 -2.70 -15.25 3.91
N HIS A 21 -2.76 -15.24 2.57
CA HIS A 21 -4.01 -15.37 1.84
C HIS A 21 -4.75 -16.67 2.23
N PHE A 22 -4.05 -17.80 2.20
CA PHE A 22 -4.61 -19.09 2.57
C PHE A 22 -5.15 -19.09 4.01
N LEU A 23 -4.39 -18.56 4.97
CA LEU A 23 -4.80 -18.49 6.38
C LEU A 23 -6.05 -17.63 6.58
N ILE A 24 -6.14 -16.49 5.89
CA ILE A 24 -7.30 -15.60 5.95
C ILE A 24 -8.55 -16.33 5.43
N TYR A 25 -8.45 -17.03 4.29
CA TYR A 25 -9.60 -17.76 3.73
C TYR A 25 -10.03 -18.94 4.62
N VAL A 26 -9.09 -19.67 5.20
CA VAL A 26 -9.38 -20.74 6.16
C VAL A 26 -10.11 -20.16 7.38
N LEU A 27 -9.62 -19.05 7.94
CA LEU A 27 -10.24 -18.37 9.08
C LEU A 27 -11.67 -17.95 8.75
N MET A 28 -11.90 -17.33 7.60
CA MET A 28 -13.23 -16.90 7.16
C MET A 28 -14.21 -18.05 6.98
N THR A 29 -13.71 -19.20 6.48
CA THR A 29 -14.54 -20.39 6.26
C THR A 29 -14.94 -21.03 7.59
N ILE A 30 -14.05 -21.02 8.58
CA ILE A 30 -14.30 -21.61 9.91
C ILE A 30 -15.14 -20.69 10.81
N LEU A 31 -14.99 -19.36 10.65
CA LEU A 31 -15.67 -18.35 11.47
C LEU A 31 -17.18 -18.57 11.67
N PRO A 32 -18.01 -18.83 10.63
CA PRO A 32 -19.45 -19.07 10.83
C PRO A 32 -19.75 -20.28 11.72
N PHE A 33 -18.90 -21.31 11.72
CA PHE A 33 -19.09 -22.50 12.55
C PHE A 33 -18.70 -22.28 14.02
N GLY A 34 -18.03 -21.17 14.34
CA GLY A 34 -17.59 -20.84 15.70
C GLY A 34 -18.54 -19.91 16.48
N LEU A 35 -19.63 -19.45 15.87
CA LEU A 35 -20.57 -18.49 16.45
C LEU A 35 -21.76 -19.21 17.12
N ASP A 36 -22.38 -18.57 18.12
CA ASP A 36 -23.54 -19.10 18.86
C ASP A 36 -24.85 -18.75 18.14
N ASP A 37 -25.70 -19.75 17.89
CA ASP A 37 -26.94 -19.63 17.10
C ASP A 37 -28.05 -18.80 17.78
N LYS A 38 -27.83 -18.33 19.01
CA LYS A 38 -28.84 -17.59 19.79
C LYS A 38 -29.29 -16.30 19.11
N ASN A 39 -28.38 -15.63 18.38
CA ASN A 39 -28.64 -14.34 17.74
C ASN A 39 -28.18 -14.35 16.27
N LYS A 40 -29.01 -14.91 15.39
CA LYS A 40 -28.74 -15.01 13.95
C LYS A 40 -28.38 -13.67 13.28
N VAL A 41 -28.95 -12.56 13.75
CA VAL A 41 -28.62 -11.22 13.21
C VAL A 41 -27.17 -10.85 13.50
N VAL A 42 -26.70 -11.13 14.72
CA VAL A 42 -25.32 -10.84 15.15
C VAL A 42 -24.35 -11.80 14.46
N GLU A 43 -24.73 -13.06 14.31
CA GLU A 43 -23.95 -14.08 13.58
C GLU A 43 -23.72 -13.68 12.13
N ILE A 44 -24.77 -13.29 11.39
CA ILE A 44 -24.66 -12.84 10.00
C ILE A 44 -23.79 -11.57 9.93
N LEU A 45 -24.02 -10.60 10.82
CA LEU A 45 -23.24 -9.37 10.86
C LEU A 45 -21.74 -9.66 11.04
N LEU A 46 -21.38 -10.49 12.01
CA LEU A 46 -19.98 -10.84 12.29
C LEU A 46 -19.36 -11.65 11.16
N THR A 47 -20.10 -12.61 10.60
CA THR A 47 -19.67 -13.45 9.49
C THR A 47 -19.36 -12.64 8.23
N PHE A 48 -20.00 -11.49 8.02
CA PHE A 48 -19.64 -10.58 6.91
C PHE A 48 -18.59 -9.54 7.30
N MET A 49 -18.71 -8.94 8.48
CA MET A 49 -17.89 -7.80 8.88
C MET A 49 -16.44 -8.21 9.15
N VAL A 50 -16.22 -9.32 9.85
CA VAL A 50 -14.86 -9.78 10.19
C VAL A 50 -14.07 -10.14 8.93
N PRO A 51 -14.59 -10.93 7.96
CA PRO A 51 -13.87 -11.18 6.72
C PRO A 51 -13.48 -9.93 5.95
N VAL A 52 -14.42 -8.99 5.79
CA VAL A 52 -14.15 -7.73 5.06
C VAL A 52 -12.97 -6.98 5.67
N LEU A 53 -12.87 -6.94 7.01
CA LEU A 53 -11.73 -6.30 7.69
C LEU A 53 -10.41 -7.02 7.36
N PHE A 54 -10.37 -8.35 7.45
CA PHE A 54 -9.14 -9.11 7.18
C PHE A 54 -8.67 -9.01 5.73
N ILE A 55 -9.59 -9.07 4.75
CA ILE A 55 -9.24 -8.85 3.33
C ILE A 55 -8.71 -7.44 3.11
N THR A 56 -9.33 -6.44 3.75
CA THR A 56 -8.89 -5.05 3.60
C THR A 56 -7.45 -4.87 4.13
N ILE A 57 -7.14 -5.43 5.30
CA ILE A 57 -5.80 -5.40 5.88
C ILE A 57 -4.79 -6.09 4.95
N GLU A 58 -5.13 -7.28 4.42
CA GLU A 58 -4.27 -7.99 3.48
C GLU A 58 -3.97 -7.16 2.23
N ARG A 59 -4.99 -6.54 1.64
CA ARG A 59 -4.84 -5.70 0.45
C ARG A 59 -3.92 -4.51 0.70
N ILE A 60 -4.08 -3.83 1.83
CA ILE A 60 -3.22 -2.72 2.22
C ILE A 60 -1.77 -3.20 2.40
N ALA A 61 -1.57 -4.37 3.04
CA ALA A 61 -0.25 -4.95 3.20
C ALA A 61 0.44 -5.25 1.86
N ILE A 62 -0.29 -5.80 0.89
CA ILE A 62 0.24 -6.09 -0.45
C ILE A 62 0.65 -4.79 -1.17
N ILE A 63 -0.18 -3.75 -1.12
CA ILE A 63 0.14 -2.46 -1.75
C ILE A 63 1.41 -1.85 -1.13
N MET A 64 1.57 -1.96 0.19
CA MET A 64 2.76 -1.44 0.88
C MET A 64 4.06 -2.24 0.61
N GLN A 65 3.99 -3.44 0.01
CA GLN A 65 5.18 -4.23 -0.30
C GLN A 65 6.03 -3.58 -1.41
N ASP A 66 5.41 -2.84 -2.33
CA ASP A 66 6.06 -2.29 -3.53
C ASP A 66 5.87 -0.76 -3.64
N PRO A 67 6.57 0.05 -2.82
CA PRO A 67 6.29 1.49 -2.64
C PRO A 67 6.80 2.43 -3.76
N PHE A 68 7.30 1.87 -4.88
CA PHE A 68 7.98 2.58 -5.97
C PHE A 68 7.51 2.14 -7.36
N GLU A 69 6.26 1.72 -7.48
CA GLU A 69 5.62 1.28 -8.72
C GLU A 69 4.73 2.36 -9.37
N ASN A 70 4.78 3.58 -8.83
CA ASN A 70 4.10 4.77 -9.34
C ASN A 70 2.57 4.68 -9.27
N VAL A 71 2.05 4.05 -8.20
CA VAL A 71 0.62 4.08 -7.88
C VAL A 71 0.28 5.26 -6.95
N PRO A 72 -1.00 5.70 -6.83
CA PRO A 72 -1.36 6.87 -6.03
C PRO A 72 -0.98 6.81 -4.54
N THR A 73 -0.81 5.60 -4.00
CA THR A 73 -0.43 5.34 -2.60
C THR A 73 1.09 5.21 -2.40
N ASP A 74 1.87 5.33 -3.47
CA ASP A 74 3.33 5.15 -3.42
C ASP A 74 4.08 6.39 -2.95
N THR A 75 5.37 6.21 -2.76
CA THR A 75 6.27 7.32 -2.43
C THR A 75 6.34 8.30 -3.61
N PRO A 76 6.08 9.61 -3.43
CA PRO A 76 6.09 10.58 -4.52
C PRO A 76 7.52 10.97 -4.90
N MET A 77 8.22 10.07 -5.60
CA MET A 77 9.63 10.22 -5.97
C MET A 77 9.88 11.49 -6.79
N THR A 78 8.97 11.84 -7.69
CA THR A 78 9.05 13.07 -8.50
C THR A 78 8.98 14.33 -7.63
N ALA A 79 8.06 14.37 -6.66
CA ALA A 79 7.94 15.52 -5.75
C ALA A 79 9.15 15.65 -4.83
N LEU A 80 9.69 14.51 -4.34
CA LEU A 80 10.93 14.49 -3.56
C LEU A 80 12.12 15.01 -4.39
N SER A 81 12.25 14.56 -5.64
CA SER A 81 13.30 15.04 -6.55
C SER A 81 13.22 16.54 -6.78
N ARG A 82 12.02 17.07 -7.06
CA ARG A 82 11.79 18.52 -7.23
C ARG A 82 12.11 19.32 -5.97
N THR A 83 11.81 18.76 -4.79
CA THR A 83 12.14 19.39 -3.51
C THR A 83 13.65 19.47 -3.32
N ILE A 84 14.39 18.40 -3.64
CA ILE A 84 15.85 18.39 -3.60
C ILE A 84 16.43 19.40 -4.58
N GLU A 85 15.93 19.44 -5.81
CA GLU A 85 16.34 20.41 -6.83
C GLU A 85 16.16 21.85 -6.34
N ARG A 86 14.99 22.18 -5.81
CA ARG A 86 14.72 23.50 -5.25
C ARG A 86 15.67 23.86 -4.12
N ASN A 87 15.89 22.95 -3.17
CA ASN A 87 16.82 23.17 -2.06
C ASN A 87 18.25 23.42 -2.56
N LEU A 88 18.71 22.69 -3.59
CA LEU A 88 20.03 22.88 -4.17
C LEU A 88 20.16 24.23 -4.90
N LEU A 89 19.10 24.67 -5.58
CA LEU A 89 19.08 25.98 -6.26
C LEU A 89 19.05 27.15 -5.25
N GLU A 90 18.30 27.01 -4.16
CA GLU A 90 18.28 27.97 -3.06
C GLU A 90 19.68 28.12 -2.41
N MET A 91 20.44 27.02 -2.25
CA MET A 91 21.80 27.05 -1.71
C MET A 91 22.81 27.81 -2.59
N ILE A 92 22.53 27.97 -3.87
CA ILE A 92 23.41 28.67 -4.84
C ILE A 92 22.81 30.01 -5.30
N ASP A 93 21.82 30.54 -4.57
CA ASP A 93 21.10 31.79 -4.87
C ASP A 93 20.52 31.83 -6.30
N LYS A 94 20.19 30.67 -6.88
CA LYS A 94 19.48 30.59 -8.17
C LYS A 94 18.00 30.36 -7.95
N LYS A 95 17.17 31.02 -8.75
CA LYS A 95 15.74 30.75 -8.75
C LYS A 95 15.46 29.40 -9.42
N PRO A 96 14.62 28.53 -8.81
CA PRO A 96 14.09 27.36 -9.50
C PRO A 96 13.27 27.78 -10.72
N ALA A 97 13.30 26.97 -11.77
CA ALA A 97 12.44 27.16 -12.93
C ALA A 97 10.96 27.08 -12.49
N GLU A 98 10.14 28.02 -12.94
CA GLU A 98 8.68 27.94 -12.79
C GLU A 98 8.20 26.68 -13.52
N THR A 99 7.75 25.68 -12.77
CA THR A 99 7.24 24.43 -13.34
C THR A 99 5.72 24.42 -13.22
N ASP A 100 5.09 24.18 -14.37
CA ASP A 100 3.66 24.02 -14.66
C ASP A 100 2.91 23.24 -13.56
N PRO A 101 1.69 23.64 -13.12
CA PRO A 101 0.92 22.98 -12.06
C PRO A 101 0.51 21.52 -12.29
N SER A 102 0.98 20.86 -13.36
CA SER A 102 0.68 19.46 -13.69
C SER A 102 1.23 18.43 -12.68
N ALA A 103 1.64 18.84 -11.48
CA ALA A 103 2.08 17.95 -10.41
C ALA A 103 0.95 17.09 -9.79
N ASP A 104 -0.29 17.22 -10.28
CA ASP A 104 -1.44 16.39 -9.88
C ASP A 104 -1.71 15.19 -10.81
N SER A 105 -0.99 15.06 -11.94
CA SER A 105 -1.18 13.92 -12.82
C SER A 105 -0.25 12.77 -12.43
N TYR A 106 -0.83 11.76 -11.78
CA TYR A 106 -0.26 10.45 -11.43
C TYR A 106 0.27 9.62 -12.61
N PHE A 107 0.33 10.19 -13.82
CA PHE A 107 0.83 9.56 -15.02
C PHE A 107 1.70 10.57 -15.78
N VAL A 108 3.01 10.33 -15.79
CA VAL A 108 3.88 10.81 -16.86
C VAL A 108 4.45 9.55 -17.50
N MET A 109 3.93 9.24 -18.69
CA MET A 109 4.44 8.19 -19.58
C MET A 109 5.48 8.79 -20.52
#